data_AF-A0A820J680-F1
#
_entry.id   AF-A0A820J680-F1
#
_cell.length_a   1.000
_cell.length_b   1.000
_cell.length_c   1.000
_cell.angle_alpha   90.00
_cell.angle_beta   90.00
_cell.angle_gamma   90.00
#
_symmetry.space_group_name_H-M   'P 1'
#
loop_
_entity.id
_entity.type
_entity.pdbx_description
1 polymer ?
#
loop_
_entity_poly.entity_id
_entity_poly.type
_entity_poly.pdbx_seq_one_letter_code
_entity_poly.pdbx_strand_id
1 'polypeptide(L)'
;ICYHVPVNESRQLTINWVIPNHRELYYCKPESYLSHLIGHQGDDSLSSYLKTLRLTIELIAGENQWERVLYIVYQYLAMLRKEGPKEWIFNEGKNINQMEFQFEEKGQSRYIVSSLAGGMRVCISK
;
A
#
# COMPACT_ATOMS: atom_id res chain seq x y z
N ILE A 1 -6.56 19.82 2.80
CA ILE A 1 -6.86 19.39 1.42
C ILE A 1 -6.08 20.32 0.50
N CYS A 2 -5.26 19.77 -0.39
CA CYS A 2 -4.46 20.55 -1.33
C CYS A 2 -4.95 20.24 -2.74
N TYR A 3 -5.21 21.28 -3.54
CA TYR A 3 -5.55 21.14 -4.95
C TYR A 3 -4.31 21.47 -5.77
N HIS A 4 -3.95 20.59 -6.70
CA HIS A 4 -2.82 20.80 -7.60
C HIS A 4 -3.33 20.84 -9.03
N VAL A 5 -2.89 21.83 -9.81
CA VAL A 5 -3.13 21.84 -11.26
C VAL A 5 -2.07 20.92 -11.89
N PRO A 6 -2.47 19.81 -12.53
CA PRO A 6 -1.51 18.87 -13.08
C PRO A 6 -0.94 19.44 -14.40
N VAL A 7 0.33 19.09 -14.68
CA VAL A 7 1.00 19.47 -15.95
C VAL A 7 0.44 18.64 -17.12
N ASN A 8 0.01 17.41 -16.83
CA ASN A 8 -0.62 16.51 -17.79
C ASN A 8 -2.12 16.36 -17.46
N GLU A 9 -2.92 15.85 -18.40
CA GLU A 9 -4.33 15.51 -18.14
C GLU A 9 -4.46 14.27 -17.25
N SER A 10 -4.16 14.42 -15.95
CA SER A 10 -4.34 13.38 -14.94
C SER A 10 -5.32 13.84 -13.87
N ARG A 11 -6.16 12.91 -13.42
CA ARG A 11 -7.07 13.11 -12.30
C ARG A 11 -6.66 12.14 -11.20
N GLN A 12 -6.03 12.66 -10.16
CA GLN A 12 -5.49 11.85 -9.07
C GLN A 12 -6.01 12.34 -7.72
N LEU A 13 -6.45 11.39 -6.89
CA LEU A 13 -6.72 11.62 -5.47
C LEU A 13 -5.63 10.93 -4.65
N THR A 14 -4.90 11.70 -3.85
CA THR A 14 -3.88 11.16 -2.94
C THR A 14 -4.33 11.34 -1.50
N ILE A 15 -4.46 10.23 -0.78
CA ILE A 15 -4.76 10.22 0.66
C ILE A 15 -3.47 9.85 1.39
N ASN A 16 -2.99 10.75 2.26
CA ASN A 16 -1.76 10.57 3.01
C ASN A 16 -2.08 10.47 4.51
N TRP A 17 -1.47 9.48 5.16
CA TRP A 17 -1.51 9.32 6.61
C TRP A 17 -0.10 9.49 7.18
N VAL A 18 0.01 10.19 8.31
CA VAL A 18 1.25 10.26 9.06
C VAL A 18 1.33 9.01 9.94
N ILE A 19 2.29 8.14 9.67
CA ILE A 19 2.55 6.92 10.45
C ILE A 19 3.78 7.18 11.34
N PRO A 20 3.71 6.88 12.66
CA PRO A 20 4.88 6.94 13.53
C PRO A 20 6.03 6.06 13.04
N ASN A 21 7.24 6.34 13.51
CA ASN A 21 8.41 5.50 13.23
C ASN A 21 8.16 4.08 13.77
N HIS A 22 8.19 3.08 12.89
CA HIS A 22 7.92 1.68 13.19
C HIS A 22 9.12 0.77 12.85
N ARG A 23 10.34 1.32 12.80
CA ARG A 23 11.57 0.55 12.48
C ARG A 23 11.79 -0.64 13.40
N GLU A 24 11.36 -0.54 14.66
CA GLU A 24 11.43 -1.64 15.62
C GLU A 24 10.55 -2.83 15.21
N LEU A 25 9.45 -2.57 14.50
CA LEU A 25 8.50 -3.57 14.00
C LEU A 25 8.89 -4.13 12.62
N TYR A 26 10.14 -3.94 12.19
CA TYR A 26 10.64 -4.37 10.87
C TYR A 26 10.30 -5.82 10.51
N TYR A 27 10.32 -6.75 11.48
CA TYR A 27 10.01 -8.16 11.22
C TYR A 27 8.53 -8.43 10.97
N CYS A 28 7.65 -7.60 11.49
CA CYS A 28 6.20 -7.72 11.31
C CYS A 28 5.70 -6.98 10.07
N LYS A 29 6.48 -6.04 9.51
CA LYS A 29 6.16 -5.24 8.31
C LYS A 29 4.69 -4.77 8.26
N PRO A 30 4.18 -4.10 9.31
CA PRO A 30 2.76 -3.74 9.41
C PRO A 30 2.29 -2.85 8.24
N GLU A 31 3.17 -1.98 7.73
CA GLU A 31 2.91 -1.14 6.56
C GLU A 31 2.68 -1.98 5.30
N SER A 32 3.49 -3.02 5.11
CA SER A 32 3.39 -3.92 3.97
C SER A 32 2.09 -4.73 4.04
N TYR A 33 1.73 -5.21 5.23
CA TYR A 33 0.47 -5.92 5.46
C TYR A 33 -0.76 -5.03 5.14
N LEU A 34 -0.78 -3.80 5.65
CA LEU A 34 -1.86 -2.85 5.37
C LEU A 34 -1.93 -2.47 3.88
N SER A 35 -0.78 -2.22 3.26
CA SER A 35 -0.71 -1.90 1.83
C SER A 35 -1.23 -3.05 0.96
N HIS A 36 -0.93 -4.30 1.33
CA HIS A 36 -1.42 -5.47 0.62
C HIS A 36 -2.95 -5.59 0.68
N LEU A 37 -3.53 -5.37 1.87
CA LEU A 37 -4.99 -5.37 2.06
C LEU A 37 -5.70 -4.27 1.27
N ILE A 38 -5.23 -3.03 1.38
CA ILE A 38 -5.85 -1.87 0.73
C ILE A 38 -5.66 -1.95 -0.80
N GLY A 39 -4.52 -2.43 -1.25
CA GLY A 39 -4.17 -2.56 -2.67
C GLY A 39 -4.78 -3.78 -3.36
N HIS A 40 -5.45 -4.67 -2.64
CA HIS A 40 -6.04 -5.90 -3.19
C HIS A 40 -7.03 -5.60 -4.31
N GLN A 41 -6.92 -6.33 -5.43
CA GLN A 41 -7.71 -6.10 -6.66
C GLN A 41 -8.71 -7.22 -6.95
N GLY A 42 -8.84 -8.23 -6.07
CA GLY A 42 -9.78 -9.32 -6.28
C GLY A 42 -11.25 -8.89 -6.15
N ASP A 43 -12.15 -9.83 -6.41
CA ASP A 43 -13.58 -9.64 -6.19
C ASP A 43 -13.86 -9.30 -4.72
N ASP A 44 -14.88 -8.48 -4.48
CA ASP A 44 -15.21 -7.89 -3.16
C ASP A 44 -14.12 -7.03 -2.50
N SER A 45 -13.06 -6.68 -3.21
CA SER A 45 -12.07 -5.71 -2.74
C SER A 45 -12.61 -4.27 -2.71
N LEU A 46 -11.91 -3.40 -1.97
CA LEU A 46 -12.13 -1.96 -2.00
C LEU A 46 -12.10 -1.41 -3.45
N SER A 47 -11.15 -1.88 -4.26
CA SER A 47 -11.04 -1.49 -5.67
C SER A 47 -12.25 -1.96 -6.49
N SER A 48 -12.68 -3.22 -6.31
CA SER A 48 -13.87 -3.76 -6.98
C SER A 48 -15.13 -2.96 -6.62
N TYR A 49 -15.33 -2.66 -5.34
CA TYR A 49 -16.48 -1.88 -4.87
C TYR A 49 -16.51 -0.45 -5.43
N LEU A 50 -15.35 0.23 -5.48
CA LEU A 50 -15.25 1.57 -6.07
C LEU A 50 -15.54 1.54 -7.59
N LYS A 51 -15.09 0.50 -8.30
CA LYS A 51 -15.39 0.27 -9.73
C LYS A 51 -16.87 0.04 -9.98
N THR A 52 -17.54 -0.80 -9.18
CA THR A 52 -18.99 -1.06 -9.29
C THR A 52 -19.82 0.20 -9.13
N LEU A 53 -19.42 1.10 -8.23
CA LEU A 53 -20.09 2.38 -8.02
C LEU A 53 -19.81 3.42 -9.13
N ARG A 54 -19.04 3.06 -10.17
CA ARG A 54 -18.52 3.96 -11.22
C ARG A 54 -17.81 5.19 -10.64
N LEU A 55 -17.31 5.08 -9.42
CA LEU A 55 -16.50 6.10 -8.78
C LEU A 55 -15.07 6.04 -9.27
N THR A 56 -14.69 4.98 -9.98
CA THR A 56 -13.33 4.75 -10.42
C THR A 56 -13.33 3.82 -11.63
N ILE A 57 -12.68 4.21 -12.72
CA ILE A 57 -12.39 3.28 -13.84
C ILE A 57 -11.10 2.49 -13.50
N GLU A 58 -10.10 3.19 -12.96
CA GLU A 58 -8.91 2.68 -12.24
C GLU A 58 -8.48 3.69 -11.16
N LEU A 59 -9.30 3.91 -10.12
CA LEU A 59 -9.14 5.00 -9.12
C LEU A 59 -9.38 6.45 -9.61
N ILE A 60 -10.03 6.65 -10.75
CA ILE A 60 -10.41 7.99 -11.24
C ILE A 60 -11.86 8.32 -10.86
N ALA A 61 -12.03 9.10 -9.80
CA ALA A 61 -13.31 9.70 -9.44
C ALA A 61 -13.69 10.83 -10.39
N GLY A 62 -14.95 10.80 -10.84
CA GLY A 62 -15.57 11.94 -11.49
C GLY A 62 -15.43 13.19 -10.63
N GLU A 63 -15.29 14.35 -11.28
CA GLU A 63 -15.20 15.65 -10.60
C GLU A 63 -16.32 15.76 -9.56
N ASN A 64 -15.92 16.06 -8.31
CA ASN A 64 -16.78 16.26 -7.14
C ASN A 64 -17.22 15.03 -6.33
N GLN A 65 -16.65 13.84 -6.52
CA GLN A 65 -16.99 12.66 -5.70
C GLN A 65 -15.88 12.15 -4.77
N TRP A 66 -14.79 12.91 -4.61
CA TRP A 66 -13.67 12.53 -3.75
C TRP A 66 -14.09 12.33 -2.27
N GLU A 67 -15.10 13.08 -1.79
CA GLU A 67 -15.66 12.92 -0.44
C GLU A 67 -16.26 11.53 -0.24
N ARG A 68 -16.97 11.02 -1.26
CA ARG A 68 -17.57 9.68 -1.23
C ARG A 68 -16.49 8.60 -1.24
N VAL A 69 -15.43 8.78 -2.04
CA VAL A 69 -14.27 7.87 -2.03
C VAL A 69 -13.62 7.86 -0.65
N LEU A 70 -13.40 9.03 -0.05
CA LEU A 70 -12.82 9.15 1.28
C LEU A 70 -13.67 8.42 2.33
N TYR A 71 -15.00 8.60 2.29
CA TYR A 71 -15.92 7.91 3.19
C TYR A 71 -15.85 6.38 3.06
N ILE A 72 -15.83 5.87 1.83
CA ILE A 72 -15.72 4.43 1.57
C ILE A 72 -14.38 3.88 2.07
N VAL A 73 -13.28 4.60 1.84
CA VAL A 73 -11.95 4.22 2.35
C VAL A 73 -11.96 4.14 3.88
N TYR A 74 -12.55 5.13 4.57
CA TYR A 74 -12.68 5.10 6.03
C TYR A 74 -13.58 3.98 6.54
N GLN A 75 -14.69 3.68 5.83
CA GLN A 75 -15.53 2.54 6.17
C GLN A 75 -14.78 1.21 6.04
N TYR A 76 -13.99 1.05 4.97
CA TYR A 76 -13.16 -0.13 4.77
C TYR A 76 -12.10 -0.27 5.88
N LEU A 77 -11.40 0.81 6.21
CA LEU A 77 -10.45 0.83 7.33
C LEU A 77 -11.13 0.50 8.68
N ALA A 78 -12.36 0.99 8.91
CA ALA A 78 -13.12 0.68 10.12
C ALA A 78 -13.51 -0.80 10.20
N MET A 79 -13.87 -1.40 9.07
CA MET A 79 -14.14 -2.84 8.97
C MET A 79 -12.87 -3.66 9.24
N LEU A 80 -11.73 -3.31 8.63
CA LEU A 80 -10.45 -3.95 8.91
C LEU A 80 -10.07 -3.86 10.40
N ARG A 81 -10.31 -2.71 11.04
CA ARG A 81 -10.05 -2.55 12.48
C ARG A 81 -10.94 -3.45 13.34
N LYS A 82 -12.18 -3.71 12.91
CA LYS A 82 -13.12 -4.58 13.62
C LYS A 82 -12.75 -6.05 13.50
N GLU A 83 -12.34 -6.50 12.32
CA GLU A 83 -11.94 -7.89 12.09
C GLU A 83 -10.57 -8.21 12.71
N GLY A 84 -9.66 -7.24 12.72
CA GLY A 84 -8.29 -7.43 13.17
C GLY A 84 -7.40 -8.12 12.13
N PRO A 85 -6.11 -8.26 12.43
CA PRO A 85 -5.15 -8.90 11.54
C PRO A 85 -5.41 -10.40 11.42
N LYS A 86 -5.42 -10.92 10.19
CA LYS A 86 -5.61 -12.34 9.88
C LYS A 86 -4.26 -12.98 9.60
N GLU A 87 -3.96 -14.04 10.34
CA GLU A 87 -2.67 -14.72 10.28
C GLU A 87 -2.37 -15.30 8.89
N TRP A 88 -3.38 -15.83 8.20
CA TRP A 88 -3.20 -16.40 6.86
C TRP A 88 -2.71 -15.37 5.83
N ILE A 89 -3.20 -14.12 5.90
CA ILE A 89 -2.79 -13.01 5.02
C ILE A 89 -1.34 -12.61 5.31
N PHE A 90 -0.97 -12.60 6.58
CA PHE A 90 0.40 -12.33 6.99
C PHE A 90 1.36 -13.42 6.45
N ASN A 91 0.96 -14.68 6.58
CA ASN A 91 1.74 -15.81 6.08
C ASN A 91 1.85 -15.83 4.55
N GLU A 92 0.79 -15.45 3.84
CA GLU A 92 0.83 -15.27 2.39
C GLU A 92 1.86 -14.21 1.98
N GLY A 93 1.79 -13.03 2.60
CA GLY A 93 2.78 -11.96 2.37
C GLY A 93 4.21 -12.41 2.68
N LYS A 94 4.42 -13.17 3.75
CA LYS A 94 5.72 -13.78 4.09
C LYS A 94 6.20 -14.73 3.00
N ASN A 95 5.33 -15.60 2.50
CA ASN A 95 5.67 -16.55 1.43
C ASN A 95 6.04 -15.83 0.14
N ILE A 96 5.31 -14.77 -0.23
CA ILE A 96 5.62 -13.95 -1.41
C ILE A 96 7.02 -13.31 -1.27
N ASN A 97 7.30 -12.68 -0.14
CA ASN A 97 8.63 -12.08 0.13
C ASN A 97 9.75 -13.14 0.10
N GLN A 98 9.47 -14.36 0.61
CA GLN A 98 10.44 -15.44 0.59
C GLN A 98 10.71 -15.93 -0.84
N MET A 99 9.68 -16.04 -1.68
CA MET A 99 9.85 -16.39 -3.10
C MET A 99 10.63 -15.30 -3.84
N GLU A 100 10.29 -14.03 -3.62
CA GLU A 100 10.99 -12.90 -4.21
C GLU A 100 12.49 -12.93 -3.88
N PHE A 101 12.85 -13.18 -2.61
CA PHE A 101 14.24 -13.33 -2.19
C PHE A 101 14.93 -14.55 -2.82
N GLN A 102 14.24 -15.68 -2.92
CA GLN A 102 14.82 -16.91 -3.48
C GLN A 102 15.10 -16.81 -4.98
N PHE A 103 14.27 -16.08 -5.71
CA PHE A 103 14.33 -15.97 -7.17
C PHE A 103 14.80 -14.59 -7.64
N GLU A 104 15.40 -13.79 -6.76
CA GLU A 104 15.88 -12.46 -7.09
C GLU A 104 16.97 -12.53 -8.17
N GLU A 105 16.70 -11.90 -9.32
CA GLU A 105 17.67 -11.83 -10.41
C GLU A 105 18.85 -10.92 -10.03
N LYS A 106 20.05 -11.26 -10.53
CA LYS A 106 21.23 -10.41 -10.33
C LYS A 106 21.07 -9.11 -11.10
N GLY A 107 20.64 -8.05 -10.40
CA GLY A 107 20.64 -6.68 -10.91
C GLY A 107 22.05 -6.14 -11.15
N GLN A 108 22.17 -4.93 -11.71
CA GLN A 108 23.47 -4.32 -11.92
C GLN A 108 24.16 -4.05 -10.57
N SER A 109 25.44 -4.44 -10.46
CA SER A 109 26.21 -4.36 -9.21
C SER A 109 26.22 -2.98 -8.56
N ARG A 110 26.08 -1.90 -9.34
CA ARG A 110 26.02 -0.52 -8.84
C ARG A 110 24.81 -0.28 -7.93
N TYR A 111 23.64 -0.79 -8.29
CA TYR A 111 22.40 -0.60 -7.52
C TYR A 111 22.35 -1.49 -6.27
N ILE A 112 22.95 -2.69 -6.36
CA ILE A 112 23.01 -3.62 -5.23
C ILE A 112 23.84 -3.03 -4.09
N VAL A 113 25.02 -2.46 -4.40
CA VAL A 113 25.90 -1.88 -3.38
C VAL A 113 25.26 -0.69 -2.66
N SER A 114 24.59 0.21 -3.40
CA SER A 114 23.92 1.37 -2.79
C SER A 114 22.72 0.95 -1.95
N SER A 115 21.90 0.01 -2.44
CA SER A 115 20.75 -0.54 -1.71
C SER A 115 21.21 -1.25 -0.43
N LEU A 116 22.23 -2.11 -0.53
CA LEU A 116 22.78 -2.84 0.60
C LEU A 116 23.34 -1.90 1.67
N ALA A 117 24.15 -0.91 1.29
CA ALA A 117 24.67 0.08 2.23
C ALA A 117 23.55 0.85 2.95
N GLY A 118 22.48 1.19 2.22
CA GLY A 118 21.27 1.79 2.79
C GLY A 118 20.58 0.87 3.80
N GLY A 119 20.37 -0.40 3.44
CA GLY A 119 19.76 -1.41 4.32
C GLY A 119 20.60 -1.70 5.57
N MET A 120 21.92 -1.79 5.44
CA MET A 120 22.83 -1.99 6.57
C MET A 120 22.72 -0.85 7.59
N ARG A 121 22.59 0.40 7.13
CA ARG A 121 22.37 1.55 8.03
C ARG A 121 21.11 1.39 8.87
N VAL A 122 20.03 0.88 8.28
CA VAL A 122 18.75 0.65 8.98
C VAL A 122 18.89 -0.46 10.02
N CYS A 123 19.61 -1.53 9.70
CA CYS A 123 19.79 -2.68 10.59
C CYS A 123 20.79 -2.44 11.73
N ILE A 124 21.83 -1.61 11.52
CA ILE A 124 22.88 -1.34 12.52
C ILE A 124 22.43 -0.30 13.56
N SER A 125 21.47 0.57 13.24
CA SER A 125 20.89 1.53 14.19
C SER A 125 19.86 0.93 15.16
N LYS A 126 19.92 -0.38 15.41
CA LYS A 126 19.15 -1.11 16.43
C LYS A 126 20.00 -1.35 17.67
#